data_AF-A0A212DJ23-F1
#
_entry.id   AF-A0A212DJ23-F1
#
_cell.length_a   1.000
_cell.length_b   1.000
_cell.length_c   1.000
_cell.angle_alpha   90.00
_cell.angle_beta   90.00
_cell.angle_gamma   90.00
#
_symmetry.space_group_name_H-M   'P 1'
#
loop_
_entity.id
_entity.type
_entity.pdbx_description
1 polymer ?
#
loop_
_entity_poly.entity_id
_entity_poly.type
_entity_poly.pdbx_seq_one_letter_code
_entity_poly.pdbx_strand_id
1 'polypeptide(L)' 'MAGRPIRIGDQLVLEEDYDENYIPSEHEILEFAREIGIDPIKEPELMWLAREGIVAPLPVEWKPW' A
#
# COMPACT_ATOMS: atom_id res chain seq x y z
N MET A 1 -3.27 13.62 -13.97
CA MET A 1 -2.35 14.71 -14.35
C MET A 1 -1.53 14.98 -13.11
N ALA A 2 -0.26 14.59 -13.07
CA ALA A 2 0.55 14.77 -11.86
C ALA A 2 0.60 16.27 -11.51
N GLY A 3 0.18 16.61 -10.29
CA GLY A 3 0.23 17.96 -9.75
C GLY A 3 1.64 18.52 -9.81
N ARG A 4 1.77 19.84 -9.93
CA ARG A 4 3.09 20.48 -9.91
C ARG A 4 3.68 20.26 -8.51
N PRO A 5 4.90 19.71 -8.38
CA PRO A 5 5.49 19.43 -7.08
C PRO A 5 5.53 20.69 -6.22
N ILE A 6 4.85 20.65 -5.07
CA ILE A 6 4.84 21.76 -4.12
C ILE A 6 6.20 21.75 -3.40
N ARG A 7 6.90 22.89 -3.46
CA ARG A 7 8.17 23.09 -2.75
C ARG A 7 7.99 24.11 -1.63
N ILE A 8 8.40 23.74 -0.42
CA ILE A 8 8.48 24.64 0.73
C ILE A 8 9.97 24.77 1.08
N GLY A 9 10.60 25.85 0.61
CA GLY A 9 12.06 25.98 0.68
C GLY A 9 12.77 24.89 -0.13
N ASP A 10 13.69 24.17 0.51
CA ASP A 10 14.41 23.03 -0.10
C ASP A 10 13.64 21.70 -0.01
N GLN A 11 12.48 21.67 0.68
CA GLN A 11 11.70 20.46 0.87
C GLN A 11 10.71 20.25 -0.28
N LEU A 12 10.70 19.03 -0.81
CA LEU A 12 9.74 18.56 -1.82
C LEU A 12 8.56 17.88 -1.11
N VAL A 13 7.36 18.43 -1.27
CA VAL A 13 6.12 17.76 -0.86
C VAL A 13 5.72 16.80 -1.97
N LEU A 14 5.65 15.51 -1.64
CA LEU A 14 5.08 14.49 -2.52
C LEU A 14 3.58 14.46 -2.26
N GLU A 15 2.78 14.67 -3.30
CA GLU A 15 1.35 14.41 -3.22
C GLU A 15 1.17 12.88 -3.19
N GLU A 16 0.47 12.37 -2.18
CA GLU A 16 0.05 10.96 -2.15
C GLU A 16 -1.05 10.77 -3.19
N ASP A 17 -0.66 10.54 -4.44
CA ASP A 17 -1.55 10.07 -5.51
C ASP A 17 -1.91 8.59 -5.22
N TYR A 18 -2.72 8.35 -4.20
CA TYR A 18 -3.32 7.03 -3.95
C TYR A 18 -4.46 6.82 -4.96
N ASP A 19 -4.29 5.89 -5.89
CA ASP A 19 -5.39 5.49 -6.77
C ASP A 19 -6.41 4.70 -5.95
N GLU A 20 -7.55 5.32 -5.66
CA GLU A 20 -8.68 4.70 -4.95
C GLU A 20 -9.23 3.46 -5.68
N ASN A 21 -8.90 3.27 -6.96
CA ASN A 21 -9.24 2.10 -7.76
C ASN A 21 -8.05 1.15 -7.96
N TYR A 22 -6.99 1.26 -7.15
CA TYR A 22 -5.88 0.33 -7.19
C TYR A 22 -6.37 -1.11 -6.98
N ILE A 23 -6.15 -1.95 -7.99
CA ILE A 23 -6.42 -3.38 -7.94
C ILE A 23 -5.07 -4.09 -7.88
N PRO A 24 -4.68 -4.64 -6.71
CA PRO A 24 -3.41 -5.31 -6.57
C PRO A 24 -3.38 -6.57 -7.45
N SER A 25 -2.23 -6.82 -8.06
CA SER A 25 -2.00 -8.06 -8.80
C SER A 25 -1.85 -9.25 -7.83
N GLU A 26 -2.04 -10.47 -8.35
CA GLU A 26 -1.83 -11.68 -7.57
C GLU A 26 -0.40 -11.78 -7.00
N HIS A 27 0.58 -11.31 -7.77
CA HIS A 27 1.98 -11.31 -7.33
C HIS A 27 2.19 -10.38 -6.13
N GLU A 28 1.63 -9.17 -6.17
CA GLU A 28 1.72 -8.21 -5.06
C GLU A 28 1.05 -8.76 -3.78
N ILE A 29 -0.10 -9.42 -3.93
CA ILE A 29 -0.79 -10.06 -2.80
C ILE A 29 0.08 -11.17 -2.18
N LEU A 30 0.76 -11.97 -3.00
CA LEU A 30 1.64 -13.05 -2.52
C LEU A 30 2.89 -12.51 -1.81
N GLU A 31 3.48 -11.44 -2.34
CA GLU A 31 4.61 -10.77 -1.69
C GLU A 31 4.18 -10.14 -0.36
N PHE A 32 3.08 -9.39 -0.35
CA PHE A 32 2.54 -8.79 0.86
C PHE A 32 2.18 -9.83 1.92
N ALA A 33 1.59 -10.97 1.53
CA ALA A 33 1.33 -12.09 2.43
C ALA A 33 2.61 -12.54 3.15
N ARG A 34 3.73 -12.67 2.43
CA ARG A 34 5.02 -13.05 3.00
C ARG A 34 5.57 -11.99 3.95
N GLU A 35 5.41 -10.71 3.63
CA GLU A 35 5.85 -9.59 4.48
C GLU A 35 5.14 -9.59 5.83
N ILE A 36 3.84 -9.91 5.86
CA ILE A 36 3.05 -10.01 7.10
C ILE A 36 3.15 -11.39 7.76
N GLY A 37 3.96 -12.30 7.21
CA GLY A 37 4.27 -13.60 7.80
C GLY A 37 3.30 -14.74 7.45
N ILE A 38 2.45 -14.58 6.44
CA ILE A 38 1.55 -15.62 5.92
C ILE A 38 2.28 -16.42 4.82
N ASP A 39 2.33 -17.75 4.95
CA ASP A 39 2.85 -18.62 3.89
C ASP A 39 1.71 -19.00 2.91
N PRO A 40 1.72 -18.53 1.65
CA PRO A 40 0.63 -18.79 0.70
C PRO A 40 0.45 -20.27 0.32
N ILE A 41 1.47 -21.11 0.58
CA ILE A 41 1.41 -22.56 0.29
C ILE A 41 0.90 -23.32 1.51
N LYS A 42 1.33 -22.94 2.71
CA LYS A 42 0.96 -23.65 3.96
C LYS A 42 -0.34 -23.14 4.57
N GLU A 43 -0.68 -21.89 4.35
CA GLU A 43 -1.80 -21.17 4.96
C GLU A 43 -2.68 -20.47 3.90
N PRO A 44 -3.14 -21.18 2.84
CA PRO A 44 -3.95 -20.58 1.78
C PRO A 44 -5.27 -19.97 2.29
N GLU A 45 -5.80 -20.47 3.41
CA GLU A 45 -6.98 -19.96 4.09
C GLU A 45 -6.78 -18.58 4.73
N LEU A 46 -5.53 -18.15 4.96
CA LEU A 46 -5.22 -16.82 5.49
C LEU A 46 -5.01 -15.77 4.40
N MET A 47 -4.97 -16.18 3.12
CA MET A 47 -4.70 -15.26 2.00
C MET A 47 -5.71 -14.12 1.86
N TRP A 48 -6.93 -14.27 2.38
CA TRP A 48 -7.89 -13.15 2.40
C TRP A 48 -7.41 -11.98 3.26
N LEU A 49 -6.64 -12.23 4.33
CA LEU A 49 -6.03 -11.17 5.16
C LEU A 49 -5.03 -10.34 4.37
N ALA A 50 -4.21 -10.99 3.53
CA ALA A 50 -3.27 -10.29 2.67
C ALA A 50 -3.99 -9.45 1.59
N ARG A 51 -5.08 -9.98 1.01
CA ARG A 51 -5.90 -9.26 0.03
C ARG A 51 -6.57 -8.02 0.61
N GLU A 52 -7.09 -8.11 1.83
CA GLU A 52 -7.72 -6.98 2.51
C GLU A 52 -6.67 -5.98 3.02
N GLY A 53 -5.54 -6.46 3.54
CA GLY A 53 -4.50 -5.61 4.10
C GLY A 53 -3.77 -4.76 3.07
N ILE A 54 -3.53 -5.28 1.86
CA ILE A 54 -2.81 -4.53 0.81
C ILE A 54 -3.64 -3.38 0.23
N VAL A 55 -4.97 -3.47 0.29
CA VAL A 55 -5.90 -2.40 -0.15
C VAL A 55 -6.34 -1.50 1.00
N ALA A 56 -5.94 -1.83 2.23
CA ALA A 56 -6.34 -1.07 3.41
C ALA A 56 -5.72 0.33 3.34
N PRO A 57 -6.52 1.40 3.52
CA PRO A 57 -5.99 2.74 3.55
C PRO A 57 -5.03 2.89 4.73
N LEU A 58 -3.97 3.67 4.54
CA LEU A 58 -3.07 4.00 5.63
C LEU A 58 -3.85 4.72 6.74
N PRO A 59 -3.60 4.41 8.03
CA PRO A 59 -4.17 5.13 9.15
C PRO A 59 -3.90 6.64 9.04
N VAL A 60 -4.89 7.47 9.36
CA VAL A 60 -4.81 8.94 9.25
C VAL A 60 -3.68 9.54 10.10
N GLU A 61 -3.28 8.83 11.15
CA GLU A 61 -2.17 9.18 12.04
C GLU A 61 -0.78 8.86 11.47
N TRP A 62 -0.66 8.09 10.38
CA TRP A 62 0.62 7.69 9.77
C TRP A 62 1.15 8.70 8.76
N LYS A 63 0.82 9.98 8.95
CA LYS A 63 1.40 11.02 8.10
C LYS A 63 2.92 11.09 8.33
N PRO A 64 3.73 11.15 7.26
CA PRO A 64 5.13 11.48 7.40
C PRO A 64 5.22 12.85 8.08
N TRP A 65 5.91 12.89 9.21
CA TRP A 65 6.15 14.08 10.02
C TRP A 65 7.07 15.06 9.29
#